data_AF-A0A957K4L9-F1
#
_entry.id   AF-A0A957K4L9-F1
#
_cell.length_a   1.000
_cell.length_b   1.000
_cell.length_c   1.000
_cell.angle_alpha   90.00
_cell.angle_beta   90.00
_cell.angle_gamma   90.00
#
_symmetry.space_group_name_H-M   'P 1'
#
loop_
_entity.id
_entity.type
_entity.pdbx_description
1 polymer ?
#
loop_
_entity_poly.entity_id
_entity_poly.type
_entity_poly.pdbx_seq_one_letter_code
_entity_poly.pdbx_strand_id
1 'polypeptide(L)'
;MNGLGMMLFFGAMTVFAATIGYLMKRRADNLLQAWAARRHFEILEAHYRPFLDKGPFWYASRGQAVYRVIVRDEFGATRKGWLRLGHWLSGIASSDVTVNWDGQPA
;
A
#
# COMPACT_ATOMS: atom_id res chain seq x y z
N MET A 1 -8.32 28.70 24.67
CA MET A 1 -7.67 28.81 23.34
C MET A 1 -8.59 29.63 22.45
N ASN A 2 -8.14 30.79 21.97
CA ASN A 2 -8.92 31.75 21.18
C ASN A 2 -9.09 31.25 19.74
N GLY A 3 -10.09 31.76 19.00
CA GLY A 3 -10.47 31.26 17.67
C GLY A 3 -9.32 31.14 16.67
N LEU A 4 -8.38 32.09 16.67
CA LEU A 4 -7.17 32.05 15.83
C LEU A 4 -6.23 30.88 16.20
N GLY A 5 -6.03 30.65 17.50
CA GLY A 5 -5.21 29.53 17.98
C GLY A 5 -5.83 28.16 17.62
N MET A 6 -7.16 28.08 17.61
CA MET A 6 -7.87 26.86 17.19
C MET A 6 -7.73 26.60 15.68
N MET A 7 -7.82 27.63 14.84
CA MET A 7 -7.61 27.50 13.39
C MET A 7 -6.19 27.03 13.04
N LEU A 8 -5.17 27.62 13.69
CA LEU A 8 -3.77 27.23 13.47
C LEU A 8 -3.52 25.77 13.90
N PHE A 9 -4.10 25.34 15.01
CA PHE A 9 -3.99 23.97 15.48
C PHE A 9 -4.59 22.97 14.48
N PHE A 10 -5.82 23.20 14.02
CA PHE A 10 -6.45 22.33 13.02
C PHE A 10 -5.70 22.33 11.70
N GLY A 11 -5.24 23.50 11.23
CA GLY A 11 -4.41 23.60 10.02
C GLY A 11 -3.12 22.78 10.14
N ALA A 12 -2.41 22.91 11.27
CA ALA A 12 -1.20 22.14 11.54
C ALA A 12 -1.48 20.62 11.59
N MET A 13 -2.58 20.20 12.23
CA MET A 13 -2.97 18.80 12.27
C MET A 13 -3.30 18.23 10.88
N THR A 14 -3.98 18.99 10.03
CA THR A 14 -4.28 18.57 8.65
C THR A 14 -3.00 18.40 7.83
N VAL A 15 -2.07 19.36 7.90
CA VAL A 15 -0.78 19.28 7.22
C VAL A 15 0.03 18.09 7.74
N PHE A 16 0.04 17.88 9.05
CA PHE A 16 0.74 16.76 9.67
C PHE A 16 0.17 15.41 9.19
N ALA A 17 -1.15 15.24 9.23
CA ALA A 17 -1.82 14.02 8.76
C ALA A 17 -1.56 13.75 7.26
N ALA A 18 -1.63 14.80 6.43
CA ALA A 18 -1.33 14.71 5.00
C ALA A 18 0.13 14.29 4.74
N THR A 19 1.07 14.84 5.51
CA THR A 19 2.50 14.50 5.42
C THR A 19 2.75 13.04 5.77
N ILE A 20 2.18 12.55 6.88
CA ILE A 20 2.28 11.14 7.26
C ILE A 20 1.69 10.25 6.18
N GLY A 21 0.50 10.58 5.66
CA GLY A 21 -0.12 9.83 4.55
C GLY A 21 0.75 9.77 3.30
N TYR A 22 1.37 10.89 2.92
CA TYR A 22 2.29 10.96 1.78
C TYR A 22 3.54 10.09 1.99
N LEU A 23 4.16 10.14 3.17
CA LEU A 23 5.33 9.33 3.50
C LEU A 23 5.00 7.83 3.52
N MET A 24 3.85 7.44 4.08
CA MET A 24 3.40 6.04 4.08
C MET A 24 3.18 5.52 2.66
N LYS A 25 2.56 6.34 1.79
CA LYS A 25 2.37 5.98 0.38
C LYS A 25 3.71 5.77 -0.34
N ARG A 26 4.66 6.70 -0.22
CA ARG A 26 5.98 6.56 -0.86
C ARG A 26 6.71 5.30 -0.41
N ARG A 27 6.63 4.98 0.88
CA ARG A 27 7.24 3.76 1.43
C ARG A 27 6.59 2.50 0.85
N ALA A 28 5.27 2.49 0.71
CA ALA A 28 4.55 1.38 0.10
C ALA A 28 4.91 1.21 -1.39
N ASP A 29 4.99 2.30 -2.14
CA ASP A 29 5.42 2.28 -3.55
C ASP A 29 6.84 1.73 -3.69
N ASN A 30 7.77 2.12 -2.81
CA ASN A 30 9.14 1.58 -2.78
C ASN A 30 9.17 0.07 -2.49
N LEU A 31 8.36 -0.40 -1.53
CA LEU A 31 8.26 -1.83 -1.23
C LEU A 31 7.67 -2.63 -2.39
N LEU A 32 6.68 -2.08 -3.08
CA LEU A 32 6.09 -2.68 -4.27
C LEU A 32 7.13 -2.85 -5.38
N GLN A 33 7.89 -1.80 -5.67
CA GLN A 33 8.97 -1.84 -6.66
C GLN A 33 10.07 -2.84 -6.28
N ALA A 34 10.51 -2.82 -5.01
CA ALA A 34 11.51 -3.77 -4.51
C ALA A 34 11.03 -5.22 -4.54
N TRP A 35 9.74 -5.48 -4.32
CA TRP A 35 9.15 -6.80 -4.48
C TRP A 35 9.14 -7.26 -5.94
N ALA A 36 8.71 -6.39 -6.86
CA ALA A 36 8.67 -6.71 -8.28
C ALA A 36 10.07 -6.97 -8.85
N ALA A 37 11.05 -6.12 -8.52
CA ALA A 37 12.43 -6.29 -8.92
C ALA A 37 13.03 -7.63 -8.42
N ARG A 38 12.77 -8.01 -7.16
CA ARG A 38 13.22 -9.29 -6.60
C ARG A 38 12.59 -10.53 -7.27
N ARG A 39 11.43 -10.37 -7.90
CA ARG A 39 10.68 -11.44 -8.57
C ARG A 39 10.80 -11.39 -10.09
N HIS A 40 11.63 -10.49 -10.63
CA HIS A 40 11.74 -10.24 -12.07
C HIS A 40 10.38 -9.93 -12.72
N PHE A 41 9.50 -9.27 -11.97
CA PHE A 41 8.22 -8.81 -12.46
C PHE A 41 8.32 -7.37 -12.96
N GLU A 42 7.69 -7.12 -14.09
CA GLU A 42 7.39 -5.77 -14.57
C GLU A 42 5.99 -5.38 -14.11
N ILE A 43 5.86 -4.27 -13.38
CA ILE A 43 4.57 -3.77 -12.95
C ILE A 43 3.94 -3.00 -14.11
N LEU A 44 2.85 -3.54 -14.65
CA LEU A 44 2.05 -2.90 -15.69
C LEU A 44 1.05 -1.91 -15.07
N GLU A 45 0.39 -2.33 -14.01
CA GLU A 45 -0.57 -1.51 -13.27
C GLU A 45 -0.47 -1.76 -11.76
N ALA A 46 -0.63 -0.69 -10.98
CA ALA A 46 -0.68 -0.76 -9.52
C ALA A 46 -1.71 0.24 -8.97
N HIS A 47 -2.82 -0.27 -8.45
CA HIS A 47 -3.88 0.53 -7.85
C HIS A 47 -3.85 0.40 -6.33
N TYR A 48 -3.54 1.49 -5.65
CA TYR A 48 -3.60 1.57 -4.19
C TYR A 48 -5.06 1.57 -3.70
N ARG A 49 -5.35 0.73 -2.70
CA ARG A 49 -6.70 0.55 -2.12
C ARG A 49 -6.71 0.85 -0.62
N PRO A 50 -6.95 2.12 -0.23
CA PRO A 50 -6.80 2.55 1.17
C PRO A 50 -7.96 2.18 2.12
N PHE A 51 -9.22 2.09 1.65
CA PHE A 51 -10.39 2.11 2.55
C PHE A 51 -11.31 0.90 2.45
N LEU A 52 -12.03 0.69 1.33
CA LEU A 52 -13.18 -0.22 1.28
C LEU A 52 -12.97 -1.47 0.40
N ASP A 53 -12.24 -1.35 -0.70
CA ASP A 53 -12.02 -2.44 -1.66
C ASP A 53 -10.63 -3.05 -1.50
N LYS A 54 -10.42 -3.84 -0.43
CA LYS A 54 -9.15 -4.52 -0.14
C LYS A 54 -9.11 -5.97 -0.65
N GLY A 55 -10.13 -6.39 -1.38
CA GLY A 55 -10.29 -7.74 -1.92
C GLY A 55 -10.07 -8.84 -0.87
N PRO A 56 -9.22 -9.85 -1.14
CA PRO A 56 -8.95 -10.96 -0.21
C PRO A 56 -8.28 -10.52 1.09
N PHE A 57 -7.77 -9.29 1.16
CA PHE A 57 -7.18 -8.70 2.36
C PHE A 57 -8.14 -7.74 3.09
N TRP A 58 -9.44 -8.06 3.11
CA TRP A 58 -10.46 -7.30 3.84
C TRP A 58 -10.12 -7.08 5.33
N TYR A 59 -9.37 -8.01 5.92
CA TYR A 59 -8.89 -7.96 7.31
C TYR A 59 -7.61 -7.11 7.51
N ALA A 60 -7.06 -6.50 6.44
CA ALA A 60 -5.86 -5.68 6.56
C ALA A 60 -6.13 -4.40 7.36
N SER A 61 -5.25 -4.11 8.32
CA SER A 61 -5.39 -2.95 9.22
C SER A 61 -5.13 -1.61 8.51
N ARG A 62 -5.45 -0.49 9.18
CA ARG A 62 -5.19 0.87 8.64
C ARG A 62 -3.69 1.16 8.40
N GLY A 63 -2.80 0.39 9.02
CA GLY A 63 -1.35 0.52 8.85
C GLY A 63 -0.77 -0.33 7.72
N GLN A 64 -1.59 -1.09 7.00
CA GLN A 64 -1.18 -1.94 5.88
C GLN A 64 -1.62 -1.33 4.56
N ALA A 65 -0.76 -1.42 3.55
CA ALA A 65 -1.05 -0.95 2.21
C ALA A 65 -1.52 -2.12 1.34
N VAL A 66 -2.69 -2.01 0.74
CA VAL A 66 -3.23 -3.01 -0.19
C VAL A 66 -3.18 -2.45 -1.61
N TYR A 67 -2.64 -3.25 -2.53
CA TYR A 67 -2.59 -2.94 -3.95
C TYR A 67 -3.30 -4.01 -4.75
N ARG A 68 -4.02 -3.58 -5.77
CA ARG A 68 -4.39 -4.43 -6.90
C ARG A 68 -3.34 -4.22 -7.99
N VAL A 69 -2.69 -5.28 -8.43
CA VAL A 69 -1.63 -5.20 -9.42
C VAL A 69 -1.88 -6.05 -10.64
N ILE A 70 -1.30 -5.61 -11.74
CA ILE A 70 -1.09 -6.39 -12.94
C ILE A 70 0.42 -6.37 -13.18
N VAL A 71 1.03 -7.56 -13.22
CA VAL A 71 2.46 -7.71 -13.51
C VAL A 71 2.66 -8.59 -14.73
N ARG A 72 3.79 -8.40 -15.40
CA ARG A 72 4.30 -9.30 -16.43
C ARG A 72 5.52 -10.03 -15.90
N ASP A 73 5.55 -11.35 -16.08
CA ASP A 73 6.71 -12.17 -15.74
C ASP A 73 7.76 -12.18 -16.85
N GLU A 74 8.93 -12.74 -16.55
CA GLU A 74 10.07 -12.83 -17.47
C GLU A 74 9.76 -13.62 -18.75
N PHE A 75 8.74 -14.49 -18.71
CA PHE A 75 8.25 -15.24 -19.86
C PHE A 75 7.19 -14.47 -20.67
N GLY A 76 6.88 -13.24 -20.27
CA GLY A 76 5.90 -12.37 -20.90
C GLY A 76 4.45 -12.63 -20.46
N ALA A 77 4.21 -13.56 -19.53
CA ALA A 77 2.86 -13.87 -19.07
C ALA A 77 2.36 -12.79 -18.09
N THR A 78 1.14 -12.32 -18.33
CA THR A 78 0.50 -11.32 -17.47
C THR A 78 -0.24 -11.99 -16.33
N ARG A 79 0.04 -11.56 -15.09
CA ARG A 79 -0.60 -12.04 -13.87
C ARG A 79 -1.28 -10.89 -13.14
N LYS A 80 -2.50 -11.13 -12.68
CA LYS A 80 -3.28 -10.18 -11.88
C LYS A 80 -3.40 -10.69 -10.46
N GLY A 81 -3.23 -9.80 -9.49
CA GLY A 81 -3.20 -10.22 -8.09
C GLY A 81 -3.39 -9.08 -7.11
N TRP A 82 -3.69 -9.44 -5.88
CA TRP A 82 -3.72 -8.56 -4.73
C TRP A 82 -2.41 -8.66 -3.98
N LEU A 83 -1.88 -7.52 -3.54
CA LEU A 83 -0.72 -7.41 -2.68
C LEU A 83 -1.09 -6.71 -1.39
N ARG A 84 -0.63 -7.27 -0.28
CA ARG A 84 -0.65 -6.61 1.02
C ARG A 84 0.79 -6.38 1.46
N LEU A 85 1.11 -5.12 1.71
CA LEU A 85 2.43 -4.67 2.17
C LEU A 85 2.36 -4.29 3.65
N GLY A 86 3.30 -4.82 4.44
CA GLY A 86 3.48 -4.53 5.85
C GLY A 86 2.95 -5.60 6.81
N HIS A 87 3.54 -5.69 8.00
CA HIS A 87 3.22 -6.67 9.03
C HIS A 87 2.18 -6.13 10.03
N TRP A 88 1.37 -7.01 10.63
CA TRP A 88 0.23 -6.61 11.48
C TRP A 88 0.64 -5.87 12.78
N LEU A 89 1.84 -6.13 13.29
CA LEU A 89 2.40 -5.53 14.52
C LEU A 89 3.29 -4.31 14.29
N SER A 90 3.97 -4.21 13.13
CA SER A 90 4.94 -3.13 12.84
C SER A 90 4.57 -2.27 11.61
N GLY A 91 3.42 -2.53 10.98
CA GLY A 91 2.96 -1.82 9.79
C GLY A 91 3.92 -1.95 8.60
N ILE A 92 4.04 -0.87 7.81
CA ILE A 92 4.95 -0.75 6.65
C ILE A 92 6.44 -0.76 7.07
N ALA A 93 6.75 -0.84 8.37
CA ALA A 93 8.13 -1.00 8.82
C ALA A 93 8.73 -2.36 8.41
N SER A 94 7.89 -3.41 8.33
CA SER A 94 8.31 -4.72 7.84
C SER A 94 8.29 -4.78 6.32
N SER A 95 9.29 -5.46 5.76
CA SER A 95 9.44 -5.71 4.31
C SER A 95 8.52 -6.83 3.80
N ASP A 96 7.57 -7.27 4.61
CA ASP A 96 6.69 -8.39 4.29
C ASP A 96 5.68 -8.00 3.20
N VAL A 97 5.67 -8.83 2.16
CA VAL A 97 4.76 -8.70 1.03
C VAL A 97 4.01 -10.02 0.88
N THR A 98 2.70 -9.98 1.13
CA THR A 98 1.79 -11.11 0.88
C THR A 98 1.13 -10.89 -0.47
N VAL A 99 1.20 -11.86 -1.38
CA VAL A 99 0.51 -11.82 -2.68
C VAL A 99 -0.58 -12.87 -2.75
N ASN A 100 -1.69 -12.54 -3.38
CA ASN A 100 -2.78 -13.44 -3.70
C ASN A 100 -3.10 -13.26 -5.20
N TRP A 101 -2.82 -14.27 -6.01
CA TRP A 101 -3.04 -14.22 -7.45
C TRP A 101 -4.47 -14.60 -7.81
N ASP A 102 -5.03 -13.95 -8.82
CA ASP A 102 -6.34 -14.34 -9.36
C ASP A 102 -6.26 -15.75 -9.94
N GLY A 103 -7.23 -16.60 -9.61
CA GLY A 103 -7.31 -17.97 -10.14
C GLY A 103 -6.39 -18.98 -9.45
N GLN A 104 -5.66 -18.59 -8.41
CA GLN A 104 -4.97 -19.53 -7.50
C GLN A 104 -5.62 -19.44 -6.10
N PRO A 105 -5.90 -20.59 -5.44
CA PRO A 105 -6.32 -20.56 -4.05
C PRO A 105 -5.23 -19.95 -3.18
N ALA A 106 -5.65 -19.17 -2.18
CA ALA A 106 -4.81 -18.45 -1.22
C ALA A 106 -3.96 -19.37 -0.35
#